data_AF-A0AA47N456-F1
#
_entry.id   AF-A0AA47N456-F1
#
_cell.length_a   1.000
_cell.length_b   1.000
_cell.length_c   1.000
_cell.angle_alpha   90.00
_cell.angle_beta   90.00
_cell.angle_gamma   90.00
#
_symmetry.space_group_name_H-M   'P 1'
#
loop_
_entity.id
_entity.type
_entity.pdbx_description
1 polymer ?
#
loop_
_entity_poly.entity_id
_entity_poly.type
_entity_poly.pdbx_seq_one_letter_code
_entity_poly.pdbx_strand_id
1 'polypeptide(L)'
;MKQNLPLSVYAADHNLPATLTVNQWTLMEKSAKVFEELTGVVSTETTTAADVIPAITVLKCVLSREHSTYLGIKTVKSTLLEAVDRRFSQVETELLYYIATLVDPRYKDRQVQYMYLLNAMIKYTHRPLY
;
A
#
# COMPACT_ATOMS: atom_id res chain seq x y z
N MET A 1 -7.30 20.67 -3.43
CA MET A 1 -8.65 21.22 -3.20
C MET A 1 -9.12 22.31 -4.21
N LYS A 2 -9.04 22.12 -5.55
CA LYS A 2 -9.55 23.16 -6.50
C LYS A 2 -10.64 22.68 -7.48
N GLN A 3 -11.02 21.40 -7.47
CA GLN A 3 -11.94 20.84 -8.48
C GLN A 3 -13.29 20.34 -7.94
N ASN A 4 -13.48 20.22 -6.62
CA ASN A 4 -14.71 19.61 -6.08
C ASN A 4 -15.95 20.50 -6.29
N LEU A 5 -15.77 21.83 -6.28
CA LEU A 5 -16.85 22.79 -6.52
C LEU A 5 -17.36 22.75 -7.97
N PRO A 6 -16.52 22.86 -9.02
CA PRO A 6 -16.99 22.77 -10.39
C PRO A 6 -17.60 21.39 -10.73
N LEU A 7 -17.07 20.29 -10.17
CA LEU A 7 -17.65 18.96 -10.35
C LEU A 7 -19.03 18.81 -9.70
N SER A 8 -19.24 19.42 -8.53
CA SER A 8 -20.54 19.40 -7.84
C SER A 8 -21.61 20.21 -8.57
N VAL A 9 -21.24 21.36 -9.15
CA VAL A 9 -22.15 22.19 -9.96
C VAL A 9 -22.54 21.44 -11.24
N TYR A 10 -21.56 20.86 -11.93
CA TYR A 10 -21.79 20.06 -13.13
C TYR A 10 -22.67 18.83 -12.85
N ALA A 11 -22.44 18.11 -11.74
CA ALA A 11 -23.25 16.95 -11.37
C ALA A 11 -24.71 17.33 -11.05
N ALA A 12 -24.93 18.51 -10.45
CA ALA A 12 -26.26 19.06 -10.19
C ALA A 12 -26.98 19.44 -11.49
N ASP A 13 -26.27 20.02 -12.46
CA ASP A 13 -26.82 20.41 -13.77
C ASP A 13 -27.17 19.19 -14.64
N HIS A 14 -26.52 18.04 -14.43
CA HIS A 14 -26.68 16.83 -15.24
C HIS A 14 -27.42 15.67 -14.55
N ASN A 15 -28.09 15.89 -13.41
CA ASN A 15 -28.84 14.87 -12.66
C ASN A 15 -28.04 13.57 -12.38
N LEU A 16 -26.72 13.68 -12.21
CA LEU A 16 -25.88 12.53 -11.90
C LEU A 16 -26.05 12.14 -10.42
N PRO A 17 -26.29 10.86 -10.09
CA PRO A 17 -26.47 10.44 -8.71
C PRO A 17 -25.10 10.27 -8.02
N ALA A 18 -24.44 11.36 -7.61
CA ALA A 18 -23.40 11.35 -6.57
C ALA A 18 -22.87 12.76 -6.24
N THR A 19 -23.58 13.51 -5.41
CA THR A 19 -22.88 14.51 -4.58
C THR A 19 -22.16 13.71 -3.49
N LEU A 20 -20.88 13.40 -3.71
CA LEU A 20 -20.06 12.71 -2.72
C LEU A 20 -20.11 13.49 -1.41
N THR A 21 -20.36 12.80 -0.31
CA THR A 21 -20.35 13.38 1.04
C THR A 21 -18.96 13.92 1.37
N VAL A 22 -18.88 14.88 2.29
CA VAL A 22 -17.60 15.46 2.76
C VAL A 22 -16.60 14.36 3.13
N ASN A 23 -17.06 13.30 3.80
CA ASN A 23 -16.22 12.17 4.19
C ASN A 23 -15.71 11.34 3.00
N GLN A 24 -16.50 11.18 1.94
CA GLN A 24 -16.07 10.51 0.71
C GLN A 24 -15.00 11.33 -0.03
N TRP A 25 -15.16 12.65 -0.07
CA TRP A 25 -14.14 13.56 -0.62
C TRP A 25 -12.84 13.52 0.18
N THR A 26 -12.93 13.60 1.50
CA THR A 26 -11.75 13.50 2.37
C THR A 26 -11.07 12.14 2.24
N LEU A 27 -11.82 11.06 2.01
CA LEU A 27 -11.22 9.76 1.73
C LEU A 27 -10.43 9.77 0.42
N MET A 28 -11.05 10.26 -0.66
CA MET A 28 -10.42 10.32 -1.98
C MET A 28 -9.10 11.11 -1.90
N GLU A 29 -9.11 12.26 -1.23
CA GLU A 29 -7.93 13.08 -1.03
C GLU A 29 -6.85 12.36 -0.22
N LYS A 30 -7.22 11.67 0.87
CA LYS A 30 -6.27 10.86 1.65
C LYS A 30 -5.69 9.71 0.84
N SER A 31 -6.50 9.01 0.04
CA SER A 31 -6.02 7.92 -0.81
C SER A 31 -5.08 8.44 -1.91
N ALA A 32 -5.45 9.53 -2.58
CA ALA A 32 -4.64 10.15 -3.62
C ALA A 32 -3.29 10.61 -3.05
N LYS A 33 -3.28 11.19 -1.85
CA LYS A 33 -2.06 11.63 -1.17
C LYS A 33 -1.11 10.47 -0.83
N VAL A 34 -1.63 9.31 -0.41
CA VAL A 34 -0.80 8.12 -0.18
C VAL A 34 -0.11 7.67 -1.48
N PHE A 35 -0.82 7.71 -2.61
CA PHE A 35 -0.21 7.39 -3.91
C PHE A 35 0.76 8.46 -4.40
N GLU A 36 0.46 9.73 -4.15
CA GLU A 36 1.33 10.85 -4.48
C GLU A 36 2.64 10.78 -3.70
N GLU A 37 2.57 10.53 -2.38
CA GLU A 37 3.74 10.34 -1.53
C GLU A 37 4.56 9.12 -1.96
N LEU A 38 3.90 7.99 -2.26
CA LEU A 38 4.57 6.79 -2.74
C LEU A 38 5.25 7.04 -4.11
N THR A 39 4.54 7.70 -5.04
CA THR A 39 5.09 8.03 -6.36
C THR A 39 6.25 9.00 -6.22
N GLY A 40 6.13 9.99 -5.34
CA GLY A 40 7.22 10.92 -5.02
C GLY A 40 8.47 10.18 -4.52
N VAL A 41 8.30 9.25 -3.57
CA VAL A 41 9.40 8.42 -3.05
C VAL A 41 10.01 7.50 -4.11
N VAL A 42 9.23 7.03 -5.09
CA VAL A 42 9.74 6.17 -6.17
C VAL A 42 10.38 6.98 -7.30
N SER A 43 9.97 8.23 -7.48
CA SER A 43 10.46 9.13 -8.53
C SER A 43 11.65 9.99 -8.11
N THR A 44 12.17 9.85 -6.90
CA THR A 44 13.41 10.52 -6.51
C THR A 44 14.63 9.86 -7.15
N GLU A 45 15.62 10.66 -7.55
CA GLU A 45 16.88 10.17 -8.14
C GLU A 45 17.69 9.27 -7.17
N THR A 46 17.39 9.36 -5.88
CA THR A 46 18.01 8.57 -4.81
C THR A 46 17.27 7.27 -4.52
N THR A 47 16.16 6.99 -5.21
CA THR A 47 15.41 5.75 -5.05
C THR A 47 16.20 4.59 -5.63
N THR A 48 16.42 3.58 -4.80
CA THR A 48 17.14 2.37 -5.16
C THR A 48 16.21 1.16 -5.12
N ALA A 49 16.66 0.04 -5.70
CA ALA A 49 15.95 -1.24 -5.59
C ALA A 49 15.72 -1.67 -4.13
N ALA A 50 16.54 -1.18 -3.18
CA ALA A 50 16.42 -1.47 -1.77
C ALA A 50 15.15 -0.86 -1.14
N ASP A 51 14.62 0.23 -1.69
CA ASP A 51 13.48 0.97 -1.14
C ASP A 51 12.12 0.31 -1.51
N VAL A 52 12.11 -0.60 -2.48
CA VAL A 52 10.89 -1.22 -3.04
C VAL A 52 10.13 -2.07 -2.00
N ILE A 53 10.81 -3.04 -1.37
CA ILE A 53 10.19 -3.91 -0.35
C ILE A 53 9.67 -3.09 0.86
N PRO A 54 10.47 -2.16 1.44
CA PRO A 54 9.99 -1.29 2.51
C PRO A 54 8.81 -0.41 2.10
N ALA A 55 8.81 0.18 0.90
CA ALA A 55 7.72 1.03 0.43
C ALA A 55 6.40 0.26 0.29
N ILE A 56 6.46 -0.95 -0.28
CA ILE A 56 5.29 -1.84 -0.41
C ILE A 56 4.82 -2.28 0.98
N THR A 57 5.74 -2.62 1.88
CA THR A 57 5.43 -2.97 3.27
C THR A 57 4.67 -1.84 3.98
N VAL A 58 5.16 -0.61 3.86
CA VAL A 58 4.52 0.58 4.47
C VAL A 58 3.14 0.80 3.87
N LEU A 59 2.99 0.69 2.54
CA LEU A 59 1.70 0.82 1.87
C LEU A 59 0.69 -0.22 2.40
N LYS A 60 1.08 -1.49 2.48
CA LYS A 60 0.25 -2.56 3.05
C LYS A 60 -0.13 -2.26 4.50
N CYS A 61 0.81 -1.78 5.32
CA CYS A 61 0.55 -1.39 6.70
C CYS A 61 -0.49 -0.26 6.81
N VAL A 62 -0.37 0.79 5.98
CA VAL A 62 -1.31 1.92 5.94
C VAL A 62 -2.71 1.47 5.51
N LEU A 63 -2.80 0.59 4.52
CA LEU A 63 -4.06 0.06 4.02
C LEU A 63 -4.71 -0.91 5.04
N SER A 64 -3.91 -1.70 5.75
CA SER A 64 -4.39 -2.67 6.75
C SER A 64 -4.88 -2.02 8.05
N ARG A 65 -4.49 -0.78 8.35
CA ARG A 65 -4.97 -0.08 9.55
C ARG A 65 -6.47 0.21 9.48
N GLU A 66 -7.27 -0.50 10.27
CA GLU A 66 -8.70 -0.25 10.41
C GLU A 66 -8.97 0.93 11.37
N HIS A 67 -9.17 2.12 10.83
CA HIS A 67 -9.62 3.28 11.62
C HIS A 67 -10.81 4.01 10.99
N SER A 68 -11.59 3.34 10.13
CA SER A 68 -12.78 3.94 9.50
C SER A 68 -14.06 3.27 9.97
N THR A 69 -14.94 4.06 10.59
CA THR A 69 -16.30 3.64 10.98
C THR A 69 -17.21 3.36 9.78
N TYR A 70 -16.86 3.87 8.59
CA TYR A 70 -17.69 3.77 7.39
C TYR A 70 -17.39 2.51 6.57
N LEU A 71 -18.42 1.72 6.28
CA LEU A 71 -18.33 0.48 5.52
C LEU A 71 -17.72 0.67 4.12
N GLY A 72 -18.13 1.70 3.38
CA GLY A 72 -17.59 1.97 2.04
C GLY A 72 -16.09 2.28 2.04
N ILE A 73 -15.58 2.90 3.12
CA ILE A 73 -14.14 3.13 3.29
C ILE A 73 -13.42 1.81 3.52
N LYS A 74 -13.98 0.93 4.35
CA LYS A 74 -13.42 -0.41 4.57
C LYS A 74 -13.36 -1.21 3.28
N THR A 75 -14.42 -1.18 2.47
CA THR A 75 -14.46 -1.84 1.16
C THR A 75 -13.36 -1.32 0.24
N VAL A 76 -13.23 0.00 0.07
CA VAL A 76 -12.19 0.59 -0.80
C VAL A 76 -10.78 0.23 -0.31
N LYS A 77 -10.52 0.31 1.00
CA LYS A 77 -9.22 -0.07 1.56
C LYS A 77 -8.91 -1.55 1.36
N SER A 78 -9.90 -2.42 1.55
CA SER A 78 -9.75 -3.87 1.37
C SER A 78 -9.49 -4.23 -0.10
N THR A 79 -10.29 -3.69 -1.03
CA THR A 79 -10.11 -3.95 -2.47
C THR A 79 -8.77 -3.41 -2.96
N LEU A 80 -8.33 -2.25 -2.44
CA LEU A 80 -7.03 -1.71 -2.79
C LEU A 80 -5.87 -2.54 -2.21
N LEU A 81 -5.99 -2.99 -0.96
CA LEU A 81 -5.01 -3.88 -0.35
C LEU A 81 -4.87 -5.18 -1.15
N GLU A 82 -5.98 -5.81 -1.53
CA GLU A 82 -5.99 -7.01 -2.37
C GLU A 82 -5.32 -6.77 -3.72
N ALA A 83 -5.58 -5.61 -4.36
CA ALA A 83 -4.94 -5.25 -5.61
C ALA A 83 -3.42 -5.06 -5.46
N VAL A 84 -2.97 -4.47 -4.34
CA VAL A 84 -1.55 -4.31 -4.00
C VAL A 84 -0.90 -5.67 -3.75
N ASP A 85 -1.52 -6.54 -2.96
CA ASP A 85 -1.01 -7.89 -2.70
C ASP A 85 -0.91 -8.72 -3.97
N ARG A 86 -1.92 -8.67 -4.84
CA ARG A 86 -1.89 -9.35 -6.13
C ARG A 86 -0.76 -8.85 -7.01
N ARG A 87 -0.63 -7.52 -7.14
CA ARG A 87 0.35 -6.88 -8.04
C ARG A 87 1.80 -7.07 -7.59
N PHE A 88 2.05 -7.09 -6.28
CA PHE A 88 3.38 -7.22 -5.70
C PHE A 88 3.61 -8.57 -5.02
N SER A 89 2.86 -9.60 -5.42
CA SER A 89 2.93 -10.94 -4.83
C SER A 89 4.31 -11.59 -4.93
N GLN A 90 5.08 -11.24 -5.96
CA GLN A 90 6.41 -11.81 -6.23
C GLN A 90 7.57 -10.89 -5.82
N VAL A 91 7.30 -9.67 -5.34
CA VAL A 91 8.35 -8.67 -5.11
C VAL A 91 9.37 -9.10 -4.05
N GLU A 92 8.93 -9.87 -3.06
CA GLU A 92 9.80 -10.43 -2.01
C GLU A 92 10.57 -11.67 -2.47
N THR A 93 10.11 -12.31 -3.55
CA THR A 93 10.77 -13.49 -4.16
C THR A 93 11.78 -13.12 -5.23
N GLU A 94 11.71 -11.90 -5.76
CA GLU A 94 12.68 -11.39 -6.72
C GLU A 94 14.01 -11.08 -6.03
N LEU A 95 15.04 -11.81 -6.46
CA LEU A 95 16.37 -11.78 -5.86
C LEU A 95 16.98 -10.37 -5.85
N LEU A 96 16.71 -9.57 -6.88
CA LEU A 96 17.20 -8.19 -6.99
C LEU A 96 16.72 -7.34 -5.82
N TYR A 97 15.41 -7.28 -5.60
CA TYR A 97 14.82 -6.48 -4.52
C TYR A 97 15.20 -7.03 -3.16
N TYR A 98 15.20 -8.35 -3.01
CA TYR A 98 15.58 -9.00 -1.76
C TYR A 98 17.03 -8.69 -1.34
N ILE A 99 18.00 -8.90 -2.24
CA ILE A 99 19.42 -8.62 -1.96
C ILE A 99 19.63 -7.12 -1.77
N ALA A 100 19.02 -6.27 -2.60
CA ALA A 100 19.18 -4.82 -2.47
C ALA A 100 18.69 -4.32 -1.11
N THR A 101 17.51 -4.77 -0.65
CA THR A 101 16.99 -4.38 0.67
C THR A 101 17.80 -5.01 1.81
N LEU A 102 18.33 -6.24 1.64
CA LEU A 102 19.11 -6.94 2.67
C LEU A 102 20.47 -6.29 2.93
N VAL A 103 21.17 -5.90 1.86
CA VAL A 103 22.50 -5.32 1.93
C VAL A 103 22.45 -3.85 2.37
N ASP A 104 21.29 -3.20 2.22
CA ASP A 104 21.12 -1.81 2.64
C ASP A 104 21.09 -1.67 4.17
N PRO A 105 22.06 -0.94 4.76
CA PRO A 105 22.18 -0.81 6.21
C PRO A 105 20.96 -0.12 6.85
N ARG A 106 20.19 0.69 6.10
CA ARG A 106 18.99 1.39 6.59
C ARG A 106 17.90 0.43 7.06
N TYR A 107 17.87 -0.78 6.52
CA TYR A 107 16.82 -1.77 6.77
C TYR A 107 17.28 -2.97 7.61
N LYS A 108 18.54 -2.99 8.03
CA LYS A 108 19.19 -4.10 8.74
C LYS A 108 18.44 -4.53 10.01
N ASP A 109 17.94 -3.60 10.81
CA ASP A 109 17.19 -3.91 12.05
C ASP A 109 15.75 -4.38 11.81
N ARG A 110 15.13 -3.99 10.69
CA ARG A 110 13.75 -4.41 10.33
C ARG A 110 13.73 -5.75 9.60
N GLN A 111 14.78 -6.09 8.85
CA GLN A 111 14.93 -7.35 8.14
C GLN A 111 15.11 -8.56 9.07
N VAL A 112 15.63 -8.37 10.28
CA VAL A 112 15.78 -9.46 11.27
C VAL A 112 14.43 -10.13 11.52
N GLN A 113 13.34 -9.36 11.54
CA GLN A 113 11.98 -9.87 11.77
C GLN A 113 11.45 -10.67 10.57
N TYR A 114 11.74 -10.27 9.34
CA TYR A 114 11.43 -11.03 8.12
C TYR A 114 12.23 -12.33 8.03
N MET A 115 13.51 -12.32 8.43
CA MET A 115 14.33 -13.53 8.51
C MET A 115 13.80 -14.52 9.55
N TYR A 116 13.27 -14.06 10.69
CA TYR A 116 12.62 -14.93 11.68
C TYR A 116 11.33 -15.54 11.14
N LEU A 117 10.50 -14.79 10.42
CA LEU A 117 9.25 -15.28 9.85
C LEU A 117 9.49 -16.23 8.66
N LEU A 118 10.46 -15.95 7.78
CA LEU A 118 10.79 -16.81 6.65
C LEU A 118 11.46 -18.12 7.12
N ASN A 119 12.36 -18.06 8.12
CA ASN A 119 12.90 -19.26 8.76
C ASN A 119 11.83 -20.08 9.50
N ALA A 120 10.87 -19.42 10.16
CA ALA A 120 9.75 -20.11 10.77
C ALA A 120 8.93 -20.83 9.70
N MET A 121 8.58 -20.16 8.59
CA MET A 121 7.81 -20.77 7.50
C MET A 121 8.56 -21.95 6.86
N ILE A 122 9.84 -21.82 6.54
CA ILE A 122 10.67 -22.92 5.99
C ILE A 122 10.74 -24.12 6.96
N LYS A 123 10.78 -23.87 8.27
CA LYS A 123 10.81 -24.91 9.31
C LYS A 123 9.47 -25.65 9.45
N TYR A 124 8.34 -25.02 9.09
CA TYR A 124 7.02 -25.65 9.11
C TYR A 124 6.70 -26.44 7.82
N THR A 125 7.29 -26.08 6.68
CA THR A 125 7.14 -26.84 5.42
C THR A 125 7.97 -28.13 5.37
N HIS A 126 9.00 -28.26 6.22
CA HIS A 126 9.86 -29.44 6.30
C HIS A 126 9.63 -30.32 7.54
N ARG A 127 8.45 -30.30 8.16
CA ARG A 127 8.09 -31.38 9.10
C ARG A 127 7.82 -32.67 8.30
N PRO A 128 8.61 -33.75 8.46
CA PRO A 128 8.18 -35.05 7.99
C PRO A 128 6.91 -35.44 8.77
N LEU A 129 5.86 -35.79 8.05
CA LEU A 129 4.72 -36.52 8.60
C LEU A 129 5.26 -37.88 9.05
N TYR A 130 5.49 -38.03 10.36
CA TYR A 130 5.56 -39.32 11.02
C TYR A 130 4.26 -39.54 11.77
#